data_AF-A0A956BZ54-F1
#
_entry.id   AF-A0A956BZ54-F1
#
_cell.length_a   1.000
_cell.length_b   1.000
_cell.length_c   1.000
_cell.angle_alpha   90.00
_cell.angle_beta   90.00
_cell.angle_gamma   90.00
#
_symmetry.space_group_name_H-M   'P 1'
#
loop_
_entity.id
_entity.type
_entity.pdbx_description
1 polymer ?
#
loop_
_entity_poly.entity_id
_entity_poly.type
_entity_poly.pdbx_seq_one_letter_code
_entity_poly.pdbx_strand_id
1 'polypeptide(L)'
;MTHLTRHLLQRGFVALGLLGVLAGIGGLALAQETTQETINGFTVKIQAIEAADKDKITTQELGFAKAWLGEAQAQLTQEKEEELANTVKRIHVSIALMEAKLQKADEEKKAAAAAETAKKIGQAVNAMRKEIEGLKKEIDDLSKKVEK
;
A
#
# COMPACT_ATOMS: atom_id res chain seq x y z
N MET A 1 45.25 50.71 43.31
CA MET A 1 44.08 49.82 43.36
C MET A 1 43.82 49.30 41.96
N THR A 2 44.09 48.01 41.76
CA THR A 2 44.04 47.28 40.49
C THR A 2 42.86 46.32 40.50
N HIS A 3 41.96 46.42 39.52
CA HIS A 3 41.03 45.35 39.12
C HIS A 3 41.31 45.05 37.64
N LEU A 4 42.11 44.04 37.32
CA LEU A 4 41.73 42.65 37.01
C LEU A 4 40.70 42.49 35.87
N THR A 5 41.26 42.15 34.70
CA THR A 5 40.87 41.02 33.80
C THR A 5 39.41 40.84 33.39
N ARG A 6 39.15 41.12 32.10
CA ARG A 6 38.35 40.38 31.09
C ARG A 6 38.06 41.41 30.01
N HIS A 7 38.63 41.33 28.81
CA HIS A 7 38.03 40.61 27.69
C HIS A 7 39.09 40.31 26.62
N LEU A 8 39.85 39.23 26.83
CA LEU A 8 40.30 38.38 25.72
C LEU A 8 39.06 37.63 25.24
N LEU A 9 38.26 38.18 24.31
CA LEU A 9 37.26 37.48 23.48
C LEU A 9 36.33 38.51 22.83
N GLN A 10 36.75 39.13 21.72
CA GLN A 10 35.81 39.49 20.64
C GLN A 10 36.49 39.86 19.31
N ARG A 11 37.65 39.26 19.03
CA ARG A 11 38.27 39.26 17.70
C ARG A 11 37.78 38.07 16.86
N GLY A 12 36.47 37.88 16.76
CA GLY A 12 35.94 36.73 16.03
C GLY A 12 34.43 36.76 15.81
N PHE A 13 33.92 37.73 15.05
CA PHE A 13 32.54 37.69 14.51
C PHE A 13 32.40 38.51 13.22
N VAL A 14 33.26 38.28 12.22
CA VAL A 14 33.02 38.78 10.84
C VAL A 14 33.23 37.68 9.79
N ALA A 15 33.10 36.41 10.17
CA ALA A 15 33.23 35.27 9.25
C ALA A 15 32.00 34.34 9.31
N LEU A 16 30.81 34.92 9.42
CA LEU A 16 29.53 34.18 9.41
C LEU A 16 28.46 34.87 8.54
N GLY A 17 28.91 35.65 7.54
CA GLY A 17 28.02 36.35 6.61
C GLY A 17 28.03 35.82 5.17
N LEU A 18 28.92 34.88 4.82
CA LEU A 18 29.20 34.52 3.42
C LEU A 18 29.29 33.01 3.12
N LEU A 19 28.88 32.15 4.06
CA LEU A 19 28.82 30.69 3.85
C LEU A 19 27.38 30.14 3.74
N GLY A 20 26.36 31.00 3.87
CA GLY A 20 24.95 30.59 3.76
C GLY A 20 24.35 30.66 2.35
N VAL A 21 25.02 31.32 1.40
CA VAL A 21 24.43 31.61 0.08
C VAL A 21 24.87 30.62 -1.01
N LEU A 22 26.01 29.94 -0.85
CA LEU A 22 26.52 28.98 -1.87
C LEU A 22 26.24 27.51 -1.55
N ALA A 23 25.89 27.16 -0.31
CA ALA A 23 25.40 25.80 0.02
C ALA A 23 23.90 25.62 -0.30
N GLY A 24 23.15 26.72 -0.49
CA GLY A 24 21.70 26.67 -0.75
C GLY A 24 21.35 26.18 -2.15
N ILE A 25 22.14 26.52 -3.18
CA ILE A 25 21.72 26.28 -4.57
C ILE A 25 21.98 24.83 -5.01
N GLY A 26 23.06 24.21 -4.53
CA GLY A 26 23.37 22.81 -4.84
C GLY A 26 22.55 21.79 -4.04
N GLY A 27 22.22 22.10 -2.79
CA GLY A 27 21.40 21.22 -1.94
C GLY A 27 19.91 21.24 -2.29
N LEU A 28 19.38 22.41 -2.65
CA LEU A 28 17.98 22.55 -3.10
C LEU A 28 17.74 21.82 -4.41
N ALA A 29 18.65 21.92 -5.39
CA ALA A 29 18.51 21.19 -6.65
C ALA A 29 18.48 19.66 -6.47
N LEU A 30 19.34 19.13 -5.60
CA LEU A 30 19.38 17.68 -5.30
C LEU A 30 18.15 17.21 -4.49
N ALA A 31 17.65 18.05 -3.57
CA ALA A 31 16.42 17.77 -2.82
C ALA A 31 15.17 17.83 -3.73
N GLN A 32 15.19 18.72 -4.73
CA GLN A 32 14.12 18.87 -5.70
C GLN A 32 14.10 17.70 -6.70
N GLU A 33 15.26 17.25 -7.18
CA GLU A 33 15.38 16.06 -8.04
C GLU A 33 14.84 14.80 -7.34
N THR A 34 15.25 14.55 -6.10
CA THR A 34 14.76 13.40 -5.31
C THR A 34 13.25 13.47 -5.03
N THR A 35 12.71 14.67 -4.86
CA THR A 35 11.26 14.87 -4.68
C THR A 35 10.48 14.61 -5.98
N GLN A 36 11.00 15.07 -7.12
CA GLN A 36 10.43 14.78 -8.43
C GLN A 36 10.42 13.27 -8.74
N GLU A 37 11.50 12.57 -8.46
CA GLU A 37 11.57 11.10 -8.59
C GLU A 37 10.52 10.40 -7.74
N THR A 38 10.32 10.87 -6.51
CA THR A 38 9.30 10.33 -5.60
C THR A 38 7.88 10.49 -6.16
N ILE A 39 7.54 11.67 -6.69
CA ILE A 39 6.24 11.95 -7.31
C ILE A 39 6.05 11.08 -8.57
N ASN A 40 7.09 10.92 -9.38
CA ASN A 40 7.06 10.03 -10.55
C ASN A 40 6.83 8.58 -10.11
N GLY A 41 7.48 8.15 -9.03
CA GLY A 41 7.26 6.83 -8.42
C GLY A 41 5.81 6.61 -7.99
N PHE A 42 5.16 7.61 -7.39
CA PHE A 42 3.73 7.52 -7.07
C PHE A 42 2.84 7.43 -8.31
N THR A 43 3.20 8.12 -9.39
CA THR A 43 2.46 8.02 -10.66
C THR A 43 2.42 6.59 -11.16
N VAL A 44 3.59 5.93 -11.16
CA VAL A 44 3.70 4.51 -11.56
C VAL A 44 2.90 3.60 -10.64
N LYS A 45 2.96 3.81 -9.31
CA LYS A 45 2.20 3.02 -8.35
C LYS A 45 0.69 3.17 -8.53
N ILE A 46 0.19 4.39 -8.71
CA ILE A 46 -1.24 4.64 -8.93
C ILE A 46 -1.71 3.96 -10.22
N GLN A 47 -0.93 4.02 -11.30
CA GLN A 47 -1.24 3.32 -12.55
C GLN A 47 -1.24 1.79 -12.37
N ALA A 48 -0.30 1.24 -11.60
CA ALA A 48 -0.26 -0.19 -11.30
C ALA A 48 -1.49 -0.63 -10.50
N ILE A 49 -1.90 0.15 -9.49
CA ILE A 49 -3.11 -0.10 -8.69
C ILE A 49 -4.35 -0.03 -9.59
N GLU A 50 -4.46 0.98 -10.45
CA GLU A 50 -5.59 1.12 -11.38
C GLU A 50 -5.70 -0.07 -12.33
N ALA A 51 -4.57 -0.60 -12.82
CA ALA A 51 -4.55 -1.80 -13.66
C ALA A 51 -4.89 -3.08 -12.88
N ALA A 52 -4.53 -3.15 -11.59
CA ALA A 52 -4.81 -4.28 -10.72
C ALA A 52 -6.26 -4.31 -10.21
N ASP A 53 -6.89 -3.14 -10.06
CA ASP A 53 -8.23 -2.97 -9.51
C ASP A 53 -9.35 -3.32 -10.50
N LYS A 54 -9.38 -4.59 -10.93
CA LYS A 54 -10.35 -5.10 -11.92
C LYS A 54 -11.81 -4.91 -11.50
N ASP A 55 -12.07 -4.97 -10.19
CA ASP A 55 -13.42 -4.86 -9.63
C ASP A 55 -13.73 -3.47 -9.09
N LYS A 56 -12.88 -2.47 -9.37
CA LYS A 56 -13.12 -1.07 -9.04
C LYS A 56 -13.30 -0.80 -7.54
N ILE A 57 -12.65 -1.60 -6.71
CA ILE A 57 -12.71 -1.59 -5.25
C ILE A 57 -12.19 -0.28 -4.67
N THR A 58 -11.22 0.34 -5.32
CA THR A 58 -10.49 1.53 -4.86
C THR A 58 -10.80 2.79 -5.67
N THR A 59 -11.87 2.77 -6.47
CA THR A 59 -12.24 3.87 -7.40
C THR A 59 -12.19 5.26 -6.76
N GLN A 60 -12.73 5.41 -5.55
CA GLN A 60 -12.75 6.70 -4.86
C GLN A 60 -11.35 7.14 -4.41
N GLU A 61 -10.59 6.23 -3.80
CA GLU A 61 -9.22 6.50 -3.36
C GLU A 61 -8.28 6.77 -4.54
N LEU A 62 -8.46 6.09 -5.67
CA LEU A 62 -7.75 6.36 -6.93
C LEU A 62 -8.01 7.77 -7.41
N GLY A 63 -9.27 8.23 -7.35
CA GLY A 63 -9.63 9.62 -7.67
C GLY A 63 -8.92 10.63 -6.78
N PHE A 64 -8.91 10.41 -5.47
CA PHE A 64 -8.19 11.28 -4.52
C PHE A 64 -6.68 11.25 -4.71
N ALA A 65 -6.09 10.07 -4.90
CA ALA A 65 -4.65 9.92 -5.09
C ALA A 65 -4.18 10.63 -6.37
N LYS A 66 -4.94 10.54 -7.47
CA LYS A 66 -4.66 11.27 -8.72
C LYS A 66 -4.77 12.79 -8.53
N ALA A 67 -5.80 13.25 -7.81
CA ALA A 67 -5.98 14.67 -7.50
C ALA A 67 -4.79 15.22 -6.68
N TRP A 68 -4.39 14.52 -5.62
CA TRP A 68 -3.24 14.92 -4.82
C TRP A 68 -1.92 14.83 -5.58
N LEU A 69 -1.77 13.89 -6.51
CA LEU A 69 -0.58 13.84 -7.36
C LEU A 69 -0.47 15.07 -8.26
N GLY A 70 -1.58 15.51 -8.85
CA GLY A 70 -1.63 16.79 -9.59
C GLY A 70 -1.34 17.99 -8.69
N GLU A 71 -1.87 18.00 -7.46
CA GLU A 71 -1.58 19.03 -6.46
C GLU A 71 -0.09 19.06 -6.07
N ALA A 72 0.55 17.91 -5.85
CA ALA A 72 1.96 17.80 -5.55
C ALA A 72 2.85 18.31 -6.70
N GLN A 73 2.50 17.97 -7.95
CA GLN A 73 3.22 18.49 -9.12
C GLN A 73 3.11 20.03 -9.23
N ALA A 74 1.93 20.57 -8.96
CA ALA A 74 1.70 22.01 -8.95
C ALA A 74 2.48 22.72 -7.82
N GLN A 75 2.48 22.14 -6.61
CA GLN A 75 3.20 22.67 -5.44
C GLN A 75 4.72 22.61 -5.63
N LEU A 76 5.24 21.55 -6.24
CA LEU A 76 6.66 21.43 -6.59
C LEU A 76 7.09 22.51 -7.58
N THR A 77 6.26 22.81 -8.58
CA THR A 77 6.52 23.88 -9.56
C THR A 77 6.46 25.27 -8.93
N GLN A 78 5.63 25.45 -7.88
CA GLN A 78 5.48 26.70 -7.14
C GLN A 78 6.43 26.83 -5.95
N GLU A 79 7.37 25.88 -5.76
CA GLU A 79 8.33 25.85 -4.66
C GLU A 79 7.67 25.90 -3.26
N LYS A 80 6.48 25.31 -3.15
CA LYS A 80 5.66 25.24 -1.93
C LYS A 80 6.03 24.00 -1.09
N GLU A 81 7.21 24.02 -0.48
CA GLU A 81 7.83 22.84 0.15
C GLU A 81 7.00 22.22 1.30
N GLU A 82 6.42 23.04 2.17
CA GLU A 82 5.66 22.55 3.33
C GLU A 82 4.33 21.92 2.88
N GLU A 83 3.61 22.56 1.96
CA GLU A 83 2.40 21.98 1.39
C GLU A 83 2.72 20.71 0.59
N LEU A 84 3.80 20.73 -0.18
CA LEU A 84 4.27 19.58 -0.94
C LEU A 84 4.54 18.37 -0.06
N ALA A 85 5.26 18.55 1.05
CA ALA A 85 5.57 17.48 1.99
C ALA A 85 4.29 16.85 2.56
N ASN A 86 3.28 17.67 2.86
CA ASN A 86 1.97 17.19 3.35
C ASN A 86 1.20 16.45 2.26
N THR A 87 1.19 16.96 1.03
CA THR A 87 0.53 16.31 -0.12
C THR A 87 1.18 14.98 -0.45
N VAL A 88 2.51 14.90 -0.46
CA VAL A 88 3.29 13.67 -0.64
C VAL A 88 2.93 12.61 0.41
N LYS A 89 2.81 13.00 1.69
CA LYS A 89 2.36 12.09 2.75
C LYS A 89 0.95 11.57 2.51
N ARG A 90 0.02 12.44 2.07
CA ARG A 90 -1.36 12.03 1.74
C ARG A 90 -1.39 11.02 0.60
N ILE A 91 -0.63 11.26 -0.48
CA ILE A 91 -0.50 10.32 -1.61
C ILE A 91 0.01 8.97 -1.09
N HIS A 92 1.06 8.97 -0.28
CA HIS A 92 1.65 7.75 0.26
C HIS A 92 0.65 6.93 1.08
N VAL A 93 -0.07 7.58 2.01
CA VAL A 93 -1.09 6.92 2.83
C VAL A 93 -2.24 6.38 1.96
N SER A 94 -2.68 7.14 0.96
CA SER A 94 -3.72 6.67 0.04
C SER A 94 -3.29 5.45 -0.75
N ILE A 95 -2.06 5.44 -1.27
CA ILE A 95 -1.50 4.29 -1.99
C ILE A 95 -1.48 3.06 -1.07
N ALA A 96 -0.96 3.20 0.15
CA ALA A 96 -0.92 2.10 1.12
C ALA A 96 -2.33 1.57 1.47
N LEU A 97 -3.32 2.46 1.60
CA LEU A 97 -4.70 2.08 1.85
C LEU A 97 -5.29 1.30 0.65
N MET A 98 -5.03 1.73 -0.58
CA MET A 98 -5.49 1.04 -1.78
C MET A 98 -4.84 -0.34 -1.92
N GLU A 99 -3.53 -0.45 -1.70
CA GLU A 99 -2.82 -1.72 -1.69
C GLU A 99 -3.41 -2.70 -0.66
N ALA A 100 -3.68 -2.22 0.56
CA ALA A 100 -4.30 -3.04 1.60
C ALA A 100 -5.73 -3.49 1.24
N LYS A 101 -6.53 -2.62 0.60
CA LYS A 101 -7.88 -2.96 0.13
C LYS A 101 -7.85 -4.04 -0.96
N LEU A 102 -6.94 -3.92 -1.93
CA LEU A 102 -6.77 -4.91 -2.99
C LEU A 102 -6.32 -6.26 -2.41
N GLN A 103 -5.34 -6.25 -1.51
CA GLN A 103 -4.87 -7.47 -0.86
C GLN A 103 -6.01 -8.16 -0.09
N LYS A 104 -6.76 -7.41 0.72
CA LYS A 104 -7.91 -7.94 1.45
C LYS A 104 -8.94 -8.56 0.52
N ALA A 105 -9.26 -7.90 -0.58
CA ALA A 105 -10.21 -8.42 -1.56
C ALA A 105 -9.74 -9.72 -2.22
N ASP A 106 -8.45 -9.84 -2.53
CA ASP A 106 -7.86 -11.06 -3.07
C ASP A 106 -7.89 -12.21 -2.06
N GLU A 107 -7.63 -11.92 -0.79
CA GLU A 107 -7.73 -12.89 0.31
C GLU A 107 -9.18 -13.38 0.48
N GLU A 108 -10.16 -12.47 0.48
CA GLU A 108 -11.58 -12.80 0.57
C GLU A 108 -12.05 -13.67 -0.60
N LYS A 109 -11.59 -13.39 -1.83
CA LYS A 109 -11.89 -14.24 -3.00
C LYS A 109 -11.30 -15.64 -2.88
N LYS A 110 -10.05 -15.76 -2.43
CA LYS A 110 -9.40 -17.07 -2.21
C LYS A 110 -10.13 -17.87 -1.13
N ALA A 111 -10.51 -17.23 -0.03
CA ALA A 111 -11.28 -17.85 1.04
C ALA A 111 -12.65 -18.34 0.55
N ALA A 112 -13.36 -17.51 -0.22
CA ALA A 112 -14.65 -17.87 -0.81
C ALA A 112 -14.54 -19.09 -1.75
N ALA A 113 -13.54 -19.11 -2.64
CA ALA A 113 -13.29 -20.23 -3.55
C ALA A 113 -12.94 -21.53 -2.81
N ALA A 114 -12.15 -21.45 -1.74
CA ALA A 114 -11.83 -22.60 -0.89
C ALA A 114 -13.08 -23.14 -0.17
N ALA A 115 -13.92 -22.26 0.38
CA ALA A 115 -15.17 -22.64 1.03
C ALA A 115 -16.15 -23.31 0.06
N GLU A 116 -16.26 -22.79 -1.17
CA GLU A 116 -17.10 -23.41 -2.21
C GLU A 116 -16.59 -24.80 -2.60
N THR A 117 -15.27 -24.94 -2.74
CA THR A 117 -14.63 -26.24 -3.04
C THR A 117 -14.88 -27.25 -1.92
N ALA A 118 -14.70 -26.85 -0.66
CA ALA A 118 -14.98 -27.70 0.49
C ALA A 118 -16.46 -28.13 0.54
N LYS A 119 -17.39 -27.23 0.21
CA LYS A 119 -18.82 -27.54 0.10
C LYS A 119 -19.11 -28.60 -0.97
N LYS A 120 -18.51 -28.47 -2.16
CA LYS A 120 -18.65 -29.45 -3.25
C LYS A 120 -18.12 -30.82 -2.87
N ILE A 121 -16.95 -30.88 -2.22
CA ILE A 121 -16.37 -32.14 -1.72
C ILE A 121 -17.29 -32.77 -0.66
N GLY A 122 -17.78 -31.98 0.31
CA GLY A 122 -18.70 -32.48 1.33
C GLY A 122 -20.01 -33.05 0.75
N GLN A 123 -20.54 -32.42 -0.30
CA GLN A 123 -21.71 -32.93 -1.03
C GLN A 123 -21.40 -34.25 -1.75
N ALA A 124 -20.26 -34.35 -2.42
CA ALA A 124 -19.83 -35.58 -3.11
C ALA A 124 -19.62 -36.74 -2.13
N VAL A 125 -18.95 -36.50 -1.00
CA VAL A 125 -18.74 -37.51 0.06
C VAL A 125 -20.07 -37.99 0.64
N ASN A 126 -21.02 -37.08 0.90
CA ASN A 126 -22.35 -37.46 1.38
C ASN A 126 -23.15 -38.26 0.35
N ALA A 127 -23.02 -37.95 -0.95
CA ALA A 127 -23.64 -38.73 -2.00
C ALA A 127 -23.06 -40.16 -2.06
N MET A 128 -21.72 -40.29 -2.08
CA MET A 128 -21.05 -41.59 -2.05
C MET A 128 -21.42 -42.41 -0.81
N ARG A 129 -21.53 -41.78 0.36
CA ARG A 129 -21.97 -42.47 1.57
C ARG A 129 -23.36 -43.07 1.43
N LYS A 130 -24.31 -42.32 0.86
CA LYS A 130 -25.68 -42.81 0.62
C LYS A 130 -25.69 -43.98 -0.38
N GLU A 131 -24.88 -43.91 -1.43
CA GLU A 131 -24.73 -45.01 -2.39
C GLU A 131 -24.16 -46.27 -1.72
N ILE A 132 -23.10 -46.13 -0.91
CA ILE A 132 -22.52 -47.25 -0.15
C ILE A 132 -23.53 -47.86 0.82
N GLU A 133 -24.30 -47.04 1.54
CA GLU A 133 -25.36 -47.53 2.44
C GLU A 133 -26.48 -48.25 1.66
N GLY A 134 -26.83 -47.77 0.46
CA GLY A 134 -27.76 -48.45 -0.45
C GLY A 134 -27.24 -49.81 -0.90
N LEU A 135 -26.00 -49.86 -1.42
CA LEU A 135 -25.34 -51.10 -1.85
C LEU A 135 -25.22 -52.11 -0.70
N LYS A 136 -24.91 -51.67 0.52
CA LYS A 136 -24.87 -52.55 1.70
C LYS A 136 -26.23 -53.20 1.97
N LYS A 137 -27.33 -52.44 1.92
CA LYS A 137 -28.67 -52.99 2.07
C LYS A 137 -29.00 -54.01 0.98
N GLU A 138 -28.66 -53.71 -0.27
CA GLU A 138 -28.88 -54.64 -1.38
C GLU A 138 -28.10 -55.95 -1.20
N ILE A 139 -26.85 -55.88 -0.75
CA ILE A 139 -26.02 -57.06 -0.43
C ILE A 139 -26.62 -57.89 0.71
N ASP A 140 -27.08 -57.24 1.78
CA ASP A 140 -27.73 -57.92 2.91
C ASP A 140 -29.02 -58.63 2.47
N ASP A 141 -29.82 -57.99 1.62
CA ASP A 141 -31.07 -58.55 1.10
C ASP A 141 -30.82 -59.72 0.12
N LEU A 142 -29.77 -59.62 -0.71
CA LEU A 142 -29.35 -60.72 -1.57
C LEU A 142 -28.82 -61.91 -0.76
N SER A 143 -28.02 -61.67 0.27
CA SER A 143 -27.46 -62.72 1.12
C SER A 143 -28.56 -63.54 1.81
N LYS A 144 -29.59 -62.86 2.35
CA LYS A 144 -30.77 -63.52 2.96
C LYS A 144 -31.60 -64.35 1.96
N LYS A 145 -31.57 -64.01 0.67
CA LYS A 145 -32.27 -64.78 -0.38
C LYS A 145 -31.53 -66.04 -0.79
N VAL A 146 -30.20 -66.05 -0.70
CA VAL A 146 -29.37 -67.22 -1.06
C VAL A 146 -29.41 -68.31 0.01
N GLU A 147 -29.68 -67.97 1.28
CA GLU A 147 -29.79 -68.93 2.40
C GLU A 147 -31.15 -69.66 2.50
N LYS A 148 -32.11 -69.37 1.62
CA LYS A 148 -33.43 -70.02 1.55
C LYS A 148 -33.52 -70.97 0.36
#